data_AF-A0A7S3HYR8-F1
#
_entry.id   AF-A0A7S3HYR8-F1
#
_cell.length_a   1.000
_cell.length_b   1.000
_cell.length_c   1.000
_cell.angle_alpha   90.00
_cell.angle_beta   90.00
_cell.angle_gamma   90.00
#
_symmetry.space_group_name_H-M   'P 1'
#
loop_
_entity.id
_entity.type
_entity.pdbx_description
1 polymer ?
#
loop_
_entity_poly.entity_id
_entity_poly.type
_entity_poly.pdbx_seq_one_letter_code
_entity_poly.pdbx_strand_id
1 'polypeptide(L)'
;MVEPKSASDDEEFSEEDEEKQMTQPERDALLMTAVKDNDFEAVKEALKIGADPACEENGWNPLLWGACNGNEEIVRILIKNQAHLKYKEQEAADNAADDDEEEKDNFKPVPDPAKTGRATPMHWASYHGHYKVVWMLMKEKMNPLLQDIHGNNCIHQAAANSQIKVLKCFMQFGVDLNLKNARVHTPLDLATDHETRALIQKGIKTTHCSGKKCNKSKFDFRNIQFYCENCDRFFCRLCSRKAWVFENKDSLVEERPVCRCDDCDDAITKAENNLRTAMDTKDFSTLHQ
;
A
#
# COMPACT_ATOMS: atom_id res chain seq x y z
N MET A 1 -25.68 81.72 -38.16
CA MET A 1 -24.41 81.50 -38.89
C MET A 1 -23.40 80.93 -37.91
N VAL A 2 -22.61 79.98 -38.41
CA VAL A 2 -21.42 79.30 -37.84
C VAL A 2 -21.66 77.84 -37.42
N GLU A 3 -20.84 77.02 -38.07
CA GLU A 3 -20.73 75.57 -38.26
C GLU A 3 -20.25 74.74 -37.03
N PRO A 4 -20.23 73.40 -37.14
CA PRO A 4 -20.10 72.45 -36.02
C PRO A 4 -18.65 72.03 -35.70
N LYS A 5 -18.45 71.44 -34.52
CA LYS A 5 -17.27 70.64 -34.10
C LYS A 5 -17.83 69.42 -33.33
N SER A 6 -17.83 68.19 -33.86
CA SER A 6 -16.74 67.22 -34.10
C SER A 6 -16.08 66.66 -32.82
N ALA A 7 -16.33 65.36 -32.58
CA ALA A 7 -15.53 64.35 -31.85
C ALA A 7 -15.12 64.67 -30.39
N SER A 8 -15.00 63.76 -29.45
CA SER A 8 -15.05 62.29 -29.30
C SER A 8 -15.25 62.08 -27.77
N ASP A 9 -15.62 60.93 -27.24
CA ASP A 9 -14.65 59.95 -26.73
C ASP A 9 -15.47 58.82 -26.09
N ASP A 10 -15.39 57.64 -26.71
CA ASP A 10 -15.17 56.34 -26.08
C ASP A 10 -15.75 56.12 -24.68
N GLU A 11 -16.92 55.48 -24.63
CA GLU A 11 -17.27 54.62 -23.49
C GLU A 11 -16.29 53.44 -23.49
N GLU A 12 -15.21 53.55 -22.72
CA GLU A 12 -14.33 52.45 -22.37
C GLU A 12 -15.13 51.38 -21.61
N PHE A 13 -15.61 50.40 -22.35
CA PHE A 13 -16.10 49.14 -21.84
C PHE A 13 -14.90 48.39 -21.26
N SER A 14 -14.64 48.58 -19.96
CA SER A 14 -13.79 47.66 -19.22
C SER A 14 -14.61 46.39 -18.95
N GLU A 15 -14.68 45.51 -19.95
CA GLU A 15 -14.76 44.08 -19.68
C GLU A 15 -13.46 43.71 -18.96
N GLU A 16 -13.43 43.91 -17.65
CA GLU A 16 -12.60 43.10 -16.79
C GLU A 16 -13.14 41.67 -16.97
N ASP A 17 -12.51 40.94 -17.90
CA ASP A 17 -12.53 39.49 -17.93
C ASP A 17 -11.99 39.00 -16.58
N GLU A 18 -12.84 39.02 -15.54
CA GLU A 18 -12.64 38.23 -14.34
C GLU A 18 -12.62 36.78 -14.81
N GLU A 19 -11.44 36.25 -15.14
CA GLU A 19 -11.20 34.82 -15.25
C GLU A 19 -11.76 34.20 -13.97
N LYS A 20 -12.95 33.59 -14.08
CA LYS A 20 -13.60 32.94 -12.95
C LYS A 20 -12.63 31.89 -12.43
N GLN A 21 -11.95 32.22 -11.33
CA GLN A 21 -11.05 31.29 -10.67
C GLN A 21 -11.88 30.09 -10.25
N MET A 22 -11.46 28.91 -10.72
CA MET A 22 -12.10 27.66 -10.35
C MET A 22 -12.19 27.53 -8.84
N THR A 23 -13.36 27.14 -8.32
CA THR A 23 -13.56 26.88 -6.90
C THR A 23 -12.87 25.58 -6.48
N GLN A 24 -12.57 25.40 -5.19
CA GLN A 24 -11.96 24.14 -4.68
C GLN A 24 -12.80 22.90 -5.04
N PRO A 25 -14.15 22.89 -4.86
CA PRO A 25 -14.96 21.73 -5.25
C PRO A 25 -14.89 21.40 -6.74
N GLU A 26 -14.78 22.39 -7.62
CA GLU A 26 -14.62 22.16 -9.06
C GLU A 26 -13.26 21.51 -9.38
N ARG A 27 -12.19 21.97 -8.72
CA ARG A 27 -10.86 21.35 -8.86
C ARG A 27 -10.85 19.91 -8.35
N ASP A 28 -11.47 19.67 -7.20
CA ASP A 28 -11.56 18.34 -6.60
C ASP A 28 -12.38 17.39 -7.48
N ALA A 29 -13.47 17.87 -8.07
CA ALA A 29 -14.29 17.11 -9.01
C ALA A 29 -13.51 16.76 -10.29
N LEU A 30 -12.67 17.67 -10.80
CA LEU A 30 -11.77 17.40 -11.92
C LEU A 30 -10.78 16.28 -11.57
N LEU A 31 -10.14 16.36 -10.39
CA LEU A 31 -9.23 15.32 -9.93
C LEU A 31 -9.94 13.97 -9.79
N MET A 32 -11.11 13.94 -9.15
CA MET A 32 -11.88 12.71 -8.97
C MET A 32 -12.27 12.08 -10.31
N THR A 33 -12.73 12.89 -11.26
CA THR A 33 -13.07 12.43 -12.62
C THR A 33 -11.85 11.88 -13.33
N ALA A 34 -10.73 12.61 -13.32
CA ALA A 34 -9.49 12.17 -13.96
C ALA A 34 -8.97 10.83 -13.40
N VAL A 35 -9.04 10.64 -12.08
CA VAL A 35 -8.65 9.36 -11.46
C VAL A 35 -9.61 8.23 -11.82
N LYS A 36 -10.92 8.48 -11.81
CA LYS A 36 -11.96 7.51 -12.21
C LYS A 36 -11.74 7.03 -13.65
N ASP A 37 -11.44 7.98 -14.55
CA ASP A 37 -11.17 7.74 -15.97
C ASP A 37 -9.76 7.20 -16.23
N ASN A 38 -8.94 7.08 -15.19
CA ASN A 38 -7.57 6.60 -15.25
C ASN A 38 -6.64 7.47 -16.13
N ASP A 39 -6.94 8.77 -16.25
CA ASP A 39 -6.19 9.75 -17.03
C ASP A 39 -5.07 10.38 -16.18
N PHE A 40 -3.85 9.89 -16.36
CA PHE A 40 -2.69 10.36 -15.61
C PHE A 40 -2.32 11.82 -15.87
N GLU A 41 -2.52 12.33 -17.10
CA GLU A 41 -2.16 13.71 -17.42
C GLU A 41 -3.21 14.68 -16.86
N ALA A 42 -4.49 14.34 -16.95
CA ALA A 42 -5.55 15.11 -16.29
C ALA A 42 -5.39 15.11 -14.76
N VAL A 43 -4.95 14.00 -14.15
CA VAL A 43 -4.61 13.95 -12.71
C VAL A 43 -3.48 14.93 -12.38
N LYS A 44 -2.41 14.96 -13.18
CA LYS A 44 -1.31 15.93 -12.99
C LYS A 44 -1.81 17.37 -13.08
N GLU A 45 -2.64 17.66 -14.07
CA GLU A 45 -3.18 19.00 -14.28
C GLU A 45 -4.08 19.43 -13.12
N ALA A 46 -5.01 18.56 -12.70
CA ALA A 46 -5.88 18.81 -11.56
C ALA A 46 -5.10 19.09 -10.26
N LEU A 47 -4.02 18.34 -10.01
CA LEU A 47 -3.15 18.58 -8.86
C LEU A 47 -2.36 19.91 -8.99
N LYS A 48 -1.94 20.30 -10.20
CA LYS A 48 -1.24 21.57 -10.44
C LYS A 48 -2.12 22.79 -10.19
N ILE A 49 -3.40 22.71 -10.56
CA ILE A 49 -4.35 23.81 -10.30
C ILE A 49 -4.80 23.87 -8.83
N GLY A 50 -4.36 22.92 -7.99
CA GLY A 50 -4.60 22.92 -6.55
C GLY A 50 -5.84 22.13 -6.12
N ALA A 51 -6.17 21.04 -6.82
CA ALA A 51 -7.12 20.05 -6.29
C ALA A 51 -6.56 19.38 -5.03
N ASP A 52 -7.40 19.14 -4.03
CA ASP A 52 -7.01 18.44 -2.82
C ASP A 52 -6.83 16.93 -3.13
N PRO A 53 -5.62 16.37 -2.99
CA PRO A 53 -5.36 14.95 -3.24
C PRO A 53 -6.07 14.01 -2.26
N ALA A 54 -6.59 14.54 -1.14
CA ALA A 54 -7.36 13.81 -0.13
C ALA A 54 -8.88 14.10 -0.18
N CYS A 55 -9.34 14.82 -1.21
CA CYS A 55 -10.75 15.16 -1.42
C CYS A 55 -11.63 13.91 -1.41
N GLU A 56 -12.91 14.07 -1.06
CA GLU A 56 -13.81 12.93 -0.92
C GLU A 56 -15.17 13.16 -1.57
N GLU A 57 -15.63 12.15 -2.29
CA GLU A 57 -16.94 12.09 -2.92
C GLU A 57 -17.56 10.73 -2.57
N ASN A 58 -18.66 10.72 -1.81
CA ASN A 58 -19.38 9.51 -1.41
C ASN A 58 -18.51 8.46 -0.68
N GLY A 59 -17.59 8.89 0.19
CA GLY A 59 -16.68 7.98 0.90
C GLY A 59 -15.50 7.47 0.06
N TRP A 60 -15.37 7.95 -1.18
CA TRP A 60 -14.24 7.65 -2.05
C TRP A 60 -13.37 8.87 -2.25
N ASN A 61 -12.05 8.65 -2.31
CA ASN A 61 -11.07 9.68 -2.59
C ASN A 61 -10.14 9.24 -3.73
N PRO A 62 -9.31 10.15 -4.26
CA PRO A 62 -8.41 9.85 -5.37
C PRO A 62 -7.54 8.61 -5.11
N LEU A 63 -7.00 8.44 -3.90
CA LEU A 63 -6.11 7.33 -3.60
C LEU A 63 -6.85 5.98 -3.55
N LEU A 64 -8.10 5.94 -3.08
CA LEU A 64 -8.95 4.74 -3.15
C LEU A 64 -9.19 4.31 -4.60
N TRP A 65 -9.55 5.25 -5.47
CA TRP A 65 -9.78 4.96 -6.89
C TRP A 65 -8.50 4.53 -7.60
N GLY A 66 -7.40 5.25 -7.41
CA GLY A 66 -6.10 4.88 -7.99
C GLY A 66 -5.66 3.48 -7.56
N ALA A 67 -5.87 3.13 -6.29
CA ALA A 67 -5.54 1.80 -5.78
C ALA A 67 -6.50 0.70 -6.25
N CYS A 68 -7.79 1.00 -6.44
CA CYS A 68 -8.78 0.09 -7.02
C CYS A 68 -8.45 -0.24 -8.49
N ASN A 69 -8.09 0.79 -9.27
CA ASN A 69 -7.73 0.66 -10.68
C ASN A 69 -6.33 0.05 -10.89
N GLY A 70 -5.47 0.06 -9.87
CA GLY A 70 -4.12 -0.48 -9.96
C GLY A 70 -3.15 0.39 -10.75
N ASN A 71 -3.48 1.65 -11.01
CA ASN A 71 -2.62 2.55 -11.77
C ASN A 71 -1.47 3.04 -10.89
N GLU A 72 -0.30 2.44 -11.12
CA GLU A 72 0.92 2.71 -10.37
C GLU A 72 1.30 4.20 -10.43
N GLU A 73 1.22 4.84 -11.59
CA GLU A 73 1.64 6.23 -11.80
C GLU A 73 0.70 7.22 -11.12
N ILE A 74 -0.61 7.00 -11.21
CA ILE A 74 -1.59 7.81 -10.47
C ILE A 74 -1.40 7.64 -8.95
N VAL A 75 -1.21 6.41 -8.47
CA VAL A 75 -0.95 6.18 -7.05
C VAL A 75 0.33 6.89 -6.60
N ARG A 76 1.42 6.83 -7.39
CA ARG A 76 2.68 7.54 -7.09
C ARG A 76 2.47 9.04 -6.94
N ILE A 77 1.80 9.67 -7.90
CA ILE A 77 1.63 11.12 -7.84
C ILE A 77 0.70 11.55 -6.71
N LEU A 78 -0.33 10.77 -6.39
CA LEU A 78 -1.19 11.03 -5.23
C LEU A 78 -0.42 10.87 -3.91
N ILE A 79 0.41 9.82 -3.76
CA ILE A 79 1.29 9.64 -2.60
C ILE A 79 2.29 10.79 -2.47
N LYS A 80 2.89 11.22 -3.58
CA LYS A 80 3.81 12.37 -3.63
C LYS A 80 3.15 13.67 -3.16
N ASN A 81 1.85 13.82 -3.44
CA ASN A 81 1.02 14.91 -2.93
C ASN A 81 0.36 14.57 -1.58
N GLN A 82 0.91 13.62 -0.82
CA GLN A 82 0.52 13.33 0.57
C GLN A 82 -0.92 12.82 0.79
N ALA A 83 -1.61 12.32 -0.26
CA ALA A 83 -2.96 11.76 -0.15
C ALA A 83 -3.10 10.66 0.93
N HIS A 84 -2.00 9.95 1.21
CA HIS A 84 -1.97 8.83 2.16
C HIS A 84 -2.03 9.27 3.64
N LEU A 85 -1.74 10.54 3.97
CA LEU A 85 -1.70 11.03 5.34
C LEU A 85 -3.07 10.97 6.02
N LYS A 86 -4.16 11.16 5.27
CA LYS A 86 -5.55 11.00 5.75
C LYS A 86 -5.77 9.69 6.50
N TYR A 87 -5.15 8.60 6.05
CA TYR A 87 -5.29 7.29 6.72
C TYR A 87 -4.49 7.18 8.01
N LYS A 88 -3.32 7.84 8.08
CA LYS A 88 -2.46 7.87 9.26
C LYS A 88 -3.04 8.76 10.34
N GLU A 89 -3.59 9.91 9.96
CA GLU A 89 -4.26 10.85 10.88
C GLU A 89 -5.48 10.19 11.50
N GLN A 90 -6.30 9.52 10.68
CA GLN A 90 -7.46 8.79 11.19
C GLN A 90 -7.04 7.62 12.09
N GLU A 91 -6.00 6.86 11.73
CA GLU A 91 -5.46 5.81 12.59
C GLU A 91 -4.95 6.38 13.93
N ALA A 92 -4.29 7.53 13.91
CA ALA A 92 -3.85 8.20 15.13
C ALA A 92 -5.03 8.67 15.98
N ALA A 93 -6.07 9.25 15.36
CA ALA A 93 -7.28 9.70 16.05
C ALA A 93 -8.03 8.55 16.72
N ASP A 94 -8.17 7.41 16.04
CA ASP A 94 -8.81 6.21 16.62
C ASP A 94 -8.03 5.68 17.82
N ASN A 95 -6.69 5.76 17.79
CA ASN A 95 -5.83 5.34 18.90
C ASN A 95 -5.82 6.34 20.07
N ALA A 96 -6.01 7.64 19.79
CA ALA A 96 -5.96 8.72 20.79
C ALA A 96 -7.28 8.91 21.55
N ALA A 97 -8.41 8.44 21.02
CA ALA A 97 -9.70 8.48 21.72
C ALA A 97 -9.75 7.63 23.01
N ASP A 98 -8.71 6.83 23.27
CA ASP A 98 -8.59 5.88 24.38
C ASP A 98 -7.43 6.24 25.37
N ASP A 99 -6.95 7.49 25.35
CA ASP A 99 -5.89 8.01 26.23
C ASP A 99 -6.41 8.30 27.67
N ASP A 100 -6.68 7.24 28.43
CA ASP A 100 -6.26 7.23 29.84
C ASP A 100 -4.82 6.69 29.86
N GLU A 101 -3.89 7.47 30.41
CA GLU A 101 -2.42 7.30 30.41
C GLU A 101 -1.89 6.07 31.18
N GLU A 102 -2.47 4.88 31.00
CA GLU A 102 -1.87 3.64 31.48
C GLU A 102 -1.44 2.77 30.28
N GLU A 103 -0.26 2.15 30.43
CA GLU A 103 0.46 1.30 29.46
C GLU A 103 -0.38 0.76 28.30
N LYS A 104 0.15 0.81 27.06
CA LYS A 104 -0.44 0.15 25.87
C LYS A 104 -0.83 -1.30 26.19
N ASP A 105 -2.06 -1.48 26.66
CA ASP A 105 -2.57 -2.78 27.02
C ASP A 105 -2.81 -3.54 25.72
N ASN A 106 -1.89 -4.45 25.41
CA ASN A 106 -1.97 -5.32 24.26
C ASN A 106 -3.20 -6.27 24.32
N PHE A 107 -3.98 -6.23 25.40
CA PHE A 107 -5.23 -6.96 25.57
C PHE A 107 -6.48 -6.08 25.45
N LYS A 108 -6.36 -4.80 25.07
CA LYS A 108 -7.54 -3.97 24.75
C LYS A 108 -8.39 -4.66 23.67
N PRO A 109 -9.73 -4.73 23.84
CA PRO A 109 -10.61 -5.27 22.83
C PRO A 109 -10.43 -4.50 21.51
N VAL A 110 -10.30 -5.23 20.41
CA VAL A 110 -10.28 -4.62 19.08
C VAL A 110 -11.60 -3.85 18.90
N PRO A 111 -11.56 -2.56 18.49
CA PRO A 111 -12.77 -1.78 18.26
C PRO A 111 -13.72 -2.48 17.30
N ASP A 112 -15.03 -2.32 17.52
CA ASP A 112 -16.06 -2.89 16.65
C ASP A 112 -15.86 -2.38 15.19
N PRO A 113 -15.52 -3.26 14.23
CA PRO A 113 -15.29 -2.84 12.85
C PRO A 113 -16.53 -2.25 12.19
N ALA A 114 -17.74 -2.58 12.67
CA ALA A 114 -18.97 -1.98 12.14
C ALA A 114 -19.06 -0.47 12.44
N LYS A 115 -18.35 0.01 13.47
CA LYS A 115 -18.36 1.41 13.91
C LYS A 115 -17.13 2.18 13.42
N THR A 116 -15.99 1.51 13.36
CA THR A 116 -14.67 2.14 13.14
C THR A 116 -14.00 1.71 11.84
N GLY A 117 -14.47 0.61 11.26
CA GLY A 117 -13.88 -0.01 10.09
C GLY A 117 -14.06 0.86 8.85
N ARG A 118 -13.00 0.93 8.03
CA ARG A 118 -12.99 1.71 6.80
C ARG A 118 -12.13 1.04 5.75
N ALA A 119 -12.61 1.03 4.52
CA ALA A 119 -11.80 0.54 3.41
C ALA A 119 -10.63 1.51 3.18
N THR A 120 -9.42 0.98 3.17
CA THR A 120 -8.21 1.73 2.82
C THR A 120 -7.81 1.43 1.37
N PRO A 121 -6.98 2.26 0.73
CA PRO A 121 -6.43 1.99 -0.60
C PRO A 121 -5.75 0.62 -0.66
N MET A 122 -5.13 0.20 0.44
CA MET A 122 -4.48 -1.10 0.54
C MET A 122 -5.49 -2.26 0.52
N HIS A 123 -6.72 -2.09 1.05
CA HIS A 123 -7.77 -3.11 0.94
C HIS A 123 -8.17 -3.35 -0.52
N TRP A 124 -8.42 -2.28 -1.28
CA TRP A 124 -8.81 -2.37 -2.69
C TRP A 124 -7.68 -2.91 -3.56
N ALA A 125 -6.45 -2.42 -3.39
CA ALA A 125 -5.30 -2.96 -4.08
C ALA A 125 -5.08 -4.45 -3.76
N SER A 126 -5.37 -4.86 -2.53
CA SER A 126 -5.26 -6.27 -2.11
C SER A 126 -6.32 -7.15 -2.72
N TYR A 127 -7.57 -6.69 -2.77
CA TYR A 127 -8.67 -7.41 -3.38
C TYR A 127 -8.46 -7.58 -4.88
N HIS A 128 -8.01 -6.55 -5.60
CA HIS A 128 -7.80 -6.62 -7.05
C HIS A 128 -6.44 -7.19 -7.48
N GLY A 129 -5.52 -7.45 -6.55
CA GLY A 129 -4.24 -8.09 -6.85
C GLY A 129 -3.13 -7.13 -7.31
N HIS A 130 -3.30 -5.84 -7.07
CA HIS A 130 -2.38 -4.77 -7.49
C HIS A 130 -1.16 -4.72 -6.55
N TYR A 131 -0.33 -5.75 -6.60
CA TYR A 131 0.77 -5.98 -5.65
C TYR A 131 1.79 -4.84 -5.59
N LYS A 132 2.09 -4.16 -6.71
CA LYS A 132 2.98 -3.00 -6.70
C LYS A 132 2.35 -1.78 -6.02
N VAL A 133 1.04 -1.58 -6.18
CA VAL A 133 0.32 -0.56 -5.40
C VAL A 133 0.42 -0.89 -3.92
N VAL A 134 0.22 -2.15 -3.54
CA VAL A 134 0.41 -2.61 -2.16
C VAL A 134 1.84 -2.29 -1.67
N TRP A 135 2.88 -2.52 -2.48
CA TRP A 135 4.26 -2.18 -2.13
C TRP A 135 4.46 -0.69 -1.86
N MET A 136 3.94 0.18 -2.73
CA MET A 136 4.02 1.63 -2.56
C MET A 136 3.33 2.08 -1.27
N LEU A 137 2.13 1.58 -0.98
CA LEU A 137 1.39 1.91 0.24
C LEU A 137 2.10 1.39 1.50
N MET A 138 2.74 0.22 1.43
CA MET A 138 3.57 -0.30 2.53
C MET A 138 4.84 0.53 2.75
N LYS A 139 5.44 1.07 1.68
CA LYS A 139 6.62 1.95 1.75
C LYS A 139 6.29 3.21 2.56
N GLU A 140 5.07 3.72 2.39
CA GLU A 140 4.51 4.81 3.18
C GLU A 140 4.06 4.39 4.59
N LYS A 141 4.36 3.17 5.04
CA LYS A 141 4.01 2.65 6.37
C LYS A 141 2.51 2.63 6.66
N MET A 142 1.67 2.52 5.64
CA MET A 142 0.24 2.29 5.87
C MET A 142 0.04 0.93 6.54
N ASN A 143 -0.82 0.88 7.56
CA ASN A 143 -1.04 -0.31 8.36
C ASN A 143 -1.93 -1.34 7.61
N PRO A 144 -1.40 -2.53 7.24
CA PRO A 144 -2.19 -3.57 6.55
C PRO A 144 -3.17 -4.30 7.46
N LEU A 145 -3.08 -4.10 8.77
CA LEU A 145 -3.89 -4.76 9.80
C LEU A 145 -5.20 -4.02 10.09
N LEU A 146 -5.37 -2.79 9.60
CA LEU A 146 -6.63 -2.06 9.70
C LEU A 146 -7.76 -2.90 9.11
N GLN A 147 -8.93 -2.83 9.75
CA GLN A 147 -10.11 -3.57 9.35
C GLN A 147 -11.10 -2.65 8.62
N ASP A 148 -11.73 -3.19 7.58
CA ASP A 148 -12.89 -2.57 6.95
C ASP A 148 -14.17 -2.74 7.78
N ILE A 149 -15.29 -2.21 7.29
CA ILE A 149 -16.62 -2.31 7.93
C ILE A 149 -17.12 -3.76 8.18
N HIS A 150 -16.47 -4.75 7.56
CA HIS A 150 -16.78 -6.17 7.71
C HIS A 150 -15.76 -6.89 8.60
N GLY A 151 -14.81 -6.16 9.19
CA GLY A 151 -13.72 -6.72 9.98
C GLY A 151 -12.63 -7.38 9.14
N ASN A 152 -12.65 -7.24 7.81
CA ASN A 152 -11.60 -7.79 6.95
C ASN A 152 -10.40 -6.84 6.97
N ASN A 153 -9.21 -7.38 7.15
CA ASN A 153 -7.98 -6.67 6.85
C ASN A 153 -7.47 -6.99 5.44
N CYS A 154 -6.30 -6.48 5.07
CA CYS A 154 -5.77 -6.67 3.71
C CYS A 154 -5.50 -8.14 3.34
N ILE A 155 -5.16 -9.01 4.31
CA ILE A 155 -4.97 -10.44 4.02
C ILE A 155 -6.29 -11.18 3.77
N HIS A 156 -7.38 -10.79 4.45
CA HIS A 156 -8.71 -11.30 4.15
C HIS A 156 -9.12 -10.94 2.72
N GLN A 157 -8.90 -9.68 2.31
CA GLN A 157 -9.23 -9.20 0.96
C GLN A 157 -8.40 -9.92 -0.12
N ALA A 158 -7.09 -10.08 0.09
CA ALA A 158 -6.23 -10.82 -0.82
C ALA A 158 -6.65 -12.30 -0.94
N ALA A 159 -7.03 -12.93 0.17
CA ALA A 159 -7.48 -14.33 0.16
C ALA A 159 -8.83 -14.50 -0.54
N ALA A 160 -9.80 -13.60 -0.28
CA ALA A 160 -11.14 -13.64 -0.86
C ALA A 160 -11.14 -13.65 -2.40
N ASN A 161 -10.19 -12.94 -3.01
CA ASN A 161 -10.05 -12.88 -4.47
C ASN A 161 -8.79 -13.60 -5.00
N SER A 162 -8.23 -14.52 -4.22
CA SER A 162 -7.13 -15.43 -4.63
C SER A 162 -5.85 -14.73 -5.13
N GLN A 163 -5.51 -13.59 -4.52
CA GLN A 163 -4.39 -12.75 -4.93
C GLN A 163 -3.08 -13.20 -4.29
N ILE A 164 -2.50 -14.28 -4.82
CA ILE A 164 -1.34 -14.98 -4.24
C ILE A 164 -0.10 -14.09 -4.09
N LYS A 165 0.19 -13.22 -5.07
CA LYS A 165 1.34 -12.29 -4.98
C LYS A 165 1.20 -11.33 -3.79
N VAL A 166 0.01 -10.77 -3.62
CA VAL A 166 -0.33 -9.89 -2.49
C VAL A 166 -0.29 -10.67 -1.18
N LEU A 167 -0.86 -11.88 -1.16
CA LEU A 167 -0.89 -12.75 0.01
C LEU A 167 0.53 -13.09 0.50
N LYS A 168 1.42 -13.52 -0.41
CA LYS A 168 2.84 -13.75 -0.10
C LYS A 168 3.50 -12.49 0.43
N CYS A 169 3.19 -11.32 -0.15
CA CYS A 169 3.73 -10.04 0.33
C CYS A 169 3.33 -9.79 1.79
N PHE A 170 2.05 -9.90 2.17
CA PHE A 170 1.66 -9.73 3.57
C PHE A 170 2.28 -10.78 4.50
N MET A 171 2.34 -12.05 4.07
CA MET A 171 3.01 -13.10 4.85
C MET A 171 4.50 -12.81 5.08
N GLN A 172 5.19 -12.13 4.16
CA GLN A 172 6.57 -11.68 4.33
C GLN A 172 6.72 -10.59 5.40
N PHE A 173 5.66 -9.81 5.68
CA PHE A 173 5.66 -8.77 6.71
C PHE A 173 5.20 -9.22 8.09
N GLY A 174 4.69 -10.46 8.19
CA GLY A 174 4.17 -11.02 9.42
C GLY A 174 2.71 -10.62 9.62
N VAL A 175 1.82 -11.58 9.44
CA VAL A 175 0.37 -11.42 9.59
C VAL A 175 -0.23 -12.66 10.24
N ASP A 176 -1.27 -12.47 11.04
CA ASP A 176 -1.97 -13.58 11.67
C ASP A 176 -2.93 -14.21 10.65
N LEU A 177 -2.65 -15.46 10.29
CA LEU A 177 -3.45 -16.24 9.35
C LEU A 177 -4.71 -16.86 9.97
N ASN A 178 -4.82 -16.82 11.30
CA ASN A 178 -5.98 -17.32 12.04
C ASN A 178 -6.89 -16.19 12.55
N LEU A 179 -6.53 -14.92 12.29
CA LEU A 179 -7.37 -13.80 12.67
C LEU A 179 -8.72 -13.91 11.98
N LYS A 180 -9.79 -13.73 12.75
CA LYS A 180 -11.16 -13.79 12.25
C LYS A 180 -11.69 -12.38 12.03
N ASN A 181 -12.42 -12.18 10.94
CA ASN A 181 -13.19 -10.97 10.70
C ASN A 181 -14.46 -10.92 11.57
N ALA A 182 -15.28 -9.88 11.41
CA ALA A 182 -16.53 -9.70 12.17
C ALA A 182 -17.58 -10.79 11.88
N ARG A 183 -17.43 -11.54 10.78
CA ARG A 183 -18.25 -12.70 10.42
C ARG A 183 -17.64 -14.03 10.85
N VAL A 184 -16.61 -14.02 11.70
CA VAL A 184 -15.94 -15.21 12.25
C VAL A 184 -15.17 -16.02 11.19
N HIS A 185 -14.92 -15.43 10.01
CA HIS A 185 -14.15 -16.06 8.94
C HIS A 185 -12.67 -15.67 9.03
N THR A 186 -11.80 -16.66 8.89
CA THR A 186 -10.36 -16.47 8.68
C THR A 186 -10.07 -16.19 7.19
N PRO A 187 -8.86 -15.72 6.83
CA PRO A 187 -8.45 -15.64 5.43
C PRO A 187 -8.60 -16.98 4.68
N LEU A 188 -8.37 -18.11 5.35
CA LEU A 188 -8.53 -19.44 4.73
C LEU A 188 -10.00 -19.74 4.38
N ASP A 189 -10.95 -19.26 5.18
CA ASP A 189 -12.39 -19.47 4.95
C ASP A 189 -12.88 -18.66 3.74
N LEU A 190 -12.24 -17.52 3.45
CA LEU A 190 -12.56 -16.68 2.29
C LEU A 190 -11.87 -17.15 1.00
N ALA A 191 -10.77 -17.89 1.09
CA ALA A 191 -10.03 -18.37 -0.08
C ALA A 191 -10.80 -19.47 -0.83
N THR A 192 -11.02 -19.28 -2.13
CA THR A 192 -11.75 -20.21 -3.00
C THR A 192 -10.81 -21.08 -3.85
N ASP A 193 -9.74 -20.50 -4.37
CA ASP A 193 -8.71 -21.17 -5.16
C ASP A 193 -7.87 -22.18 -4.34
N HIS A 194 -7.51 -23.30 -4.98
CA HIS A 194 -6.69 -24.34 -4.37
C HIS A 194 -5.28 -23.85 -3.97
N GLU A 195 -4.61 -23.06 -4.81
CA GLU A 195 -3.23 -22.64 -4.55
C GLU A 195 -3.15 -21.68 -3.35
N THR A 196 -4.04 -20.69 -3.31
CA THR A 196 -4.22 -19.73 -2.21
C THR A 196 -4.55 -20.46 -0.91
N ARG A 197 -5.51 -21.39 -0.94
CA ARG A 197 -5.86 -22.21 0.23
C ARG A 197 -4.69 -23.04 0.71
N ALA A 198 -3.96 -23.69 -0.20
CA ALA A 198 -2.80 -24.50 0.14
C ALA A 198 -1.69 -23.68 0.81
N LEU A 199 -1.43 -22.46 0.31
CA LEU A 199 -0.44 -21.55 0.90
C LEU A 199 -0.81 -21.12 2.32
N ILE A 200 -2.05 -20.64 2.53
CA ILE A 200 -2.53 -20.23 3.86
C ILE A 200 -2.53 -21.43 4.81
N GLN A 201 -3.03 -22.58 4.35
CA GLN A 201 -3.07 -23.80 5.15
C GLN A 201 -1.67 -24.29 5.54
N LYS A 202 -0.68 -24.18 4.65
CA LYS A 202 0.73 -24.47 4.94
C LYS A 202 1.26 -23.56 6.04
N GLY A 203 0.95 -22.26 5.98
CA GLY A 203 1.28 -21.31 7.03
C GLY A 203 0.64 -21.68 8.37
N ILE A 204 -0.66 -21.97 8.41
CA ILE A 204 -1.37 -22.34 9.65
C ILE A 204 -0.83 -23.64 10.26
N LYS A 205 -0.50 -24.64 9.42
CA LYS A 205 0.07 -25.92 9.87
C LYS A 205 1.51 -25.80 10.37
N THR A 206 2.23 -24.76 9.96
CA THR A 206 3.60 -24.54 10.41
C THR A 206 3.56 -23.92 11.79
N THR A 207 3.86 -24.72 12.82
CA THR A 207 3.75 -24.29 14.23
C THR A 207 5.08 -23.83 14.83
N HIS A 208 6.20 -24.07 14.15
CA HIS A 208 7.54 -23.76 14.64
C HIS A 208 8.39 -23.15 13.53
N CYS A 209 9.32 -22.28 13.93
CA CYS A 209 10.27 -21.65 13.03
C CYS A 209 11.12 -22.70 12.30
N SER A 210 11.28 -22.52 10.98
CA SER A 210 12.15 -23.36 10.14
C SER A 210 13.65 -23.06 10.30
N GLY A 211 13.99 -21.98 11.00
CA GLY A 211 15.36 -21.51 11.20
C GLY A 211 16.07 -22.22 12.36
N LYS A 212 17.39 -22.34 12.24
CA LYS A 212 18.23 -23.01 13.25
C LYS A 212 18.61 -22.11 14.42
N LYS A 213 18.71 -20.79 14.21
CA LYS A 213 19.21 -19.83 15.22
C LYS A 213 18.32 -19.70 16.45
N CYS A 214 17.01 -19.88 16.30
CA CYS A 214 16.03 -19.71 17.37
C CYS A 214 15.63 -21.02 18.09
N ASN A 215 16.37 -22.11 17.87
CA ASN A 215 16.03 -23.44 18.37
C ASN A 215 14.58 -23.87 18.01
N LYS A 216 14.17 -23.58 16.77
CA LYS A 216 12.81 -23.86 16.25
C LYS A 216 11.70 -23.29 17.14
N SER A 217 11.77 -22.00 17.48
CA SER A 217 10.78 -21.35 18.34
C SER A 217 9.34 -21.58 17.84
N LYS A 218 8.40 -21.83 18.76
CA LYS A 218 6.98 -22.03 18.44
C LYS A 218 6.33 -20.70 18.02
N PHE A 219 5.48 -20.71 17.01
CA PHE A 219 4.70 -19.55 16.61
C PHE A 219 3.46 -19.37 17.48
N ASP A 220 3.19 -18.12 17.84
CA ASP A 220 2.02 -17.68 18.59
C ASP A 220 1.78 -16.17 18.32
N PHE A 221 0.89 -15.54 19.08
CA PHE A 221 0.57 -14.13 18.93
C PHE A 221 1.74 -13.18 19.24
N ARG A 222 2.76 -13.62 19.99
CA ARG A 222 3.98 -12.84 20.29
C ARG A 222 5.09 -13.13 19.29
N ASN A 223 5.24 -14.41 18.92
CA ASN A 223 6.19 -14.86 17.93
C ASN A 223 5.47 -15.14 16.60
N ILE A 224 5.16 -14.07 15.86
CA ILE A 224 4.51 -14.17 14.56
C ILE A 224 5.44 -14.78 13.51
N GLN A 225 4.84 -15.46 12.53
CA GLN A 225 5.57 -16.09 11.44
C GLN A 225 5.76 -15.17 10.24
N PHE A 226 6.93 -15.25 9.61
CA PHE A 226 7.31 -14.54 8.40
C PHE A 226 7.61 -15.54 7.29
N TYR A 227 7.03 -15.33 6.11
CA TYR A 227 7.26 -16.17 4.93
C TYR A 227 8.56 -15.75 4.22
N CYS A 228 9.40 -16.73 3.87
CA CYS A 228 10.60 -16.52 3.05
C CYS A 228 10.25 -16.67 1.56
N GLU A 229 10.53 -15.66 0.75
CA GLU A 229 10.21 -15.66 -0.70
C GLU A 229 10.97 -16.74 -1.50
N ASN A 230 12.17 -17.12 -1.07
CA ASN A 230 13.04 -18.01 -1.85
C ASN A 230 12.85 -19.49 -1.55
N CYS A 231 12.49 -19.85 -0.32
CA CYS A 231 12.38 -21.26 0.08
C CYS A 231 10.96 -21.67 0.50
N ASP A 232 9.97 -20.77 0.38
CA ASP A 232 8.57 -21.01 0.71
C ASP A 232 8.34 -21.59 2.13
N ARG A 233 9.16 -21.20 3.10
CA ARG A 233 9.06 -21.65 4.51
C ARG A 233 8.81 -20.47 5.44
N PHE A 234 8.37 -20.78 6.64
CA PHE A 234 8.03 -19.79 7.66
C PHE A 234 9.09 -19.72 8.76
N PHE A 235 9.43 -18.50 9.16
CA PHE A 235 10.52 -18.18 10.09
C PHE A 235 10.05 -17.16 11.12
N CYS A 236 10.67 -17.14 12.29
CA CYS A 236 10.47 -16.08 13.27
C CYS A 236 11.28 -14.84 12.93
N ARG A 237 11.03 -13.73 13.63
CA ARG A 237 11.76 -12.47 13.46
C ARG A 237 13.29 -12.60 13.61
N LEU A 238 13.77 -13.55 14.41
CA LEU A 238 15.21 -13.79 14.61
C LEU A 238 15.88 -14.56 13.47
N CYS A 239 15.10 -15.28 12.66
CA CYS A 239 15.58 -16.12 11.57
C CYS A 239 15.17 -15.59 10.19
N SER A 240 14.69 -14.35 10.13
CA SER A 240 14.25 -13.69 8.90
C SER A 240 14.72 -12.25 8.86
N ARG A 241 14.96 -11.76 7.64
CA ARG A 241 15.33 -10.38 7.36
C ARG A 241 14.37 -9.80 6.33
N LYS A 242 13.91 -8.59 6.61
CA LYS A 242 13.10 -7.80 5.67
C LYS A 242 14.01 -6.78 5.01
N ALA A 243 13.91 -6.65 3.71
CA ALA A 243 14.62 -5.64 2.93
C ALA A 243 13.69 -5.05 1.87
N TRP A 244 14.07 -3.89 1.35
CA TRP A 244 13.52 -3.37 0.12
C TRP A 244 14.61 -3.55 -0.94
N VAL A 245 14.24 -4.07 -2.11
CA VAL A 245 15.19 -4.33 -3.20
C VAL A 245 14.66 -3.75 -4.50
N PHE A 246 15.54 -3.61 -5.48
CA PHE A 246 15.15 -3.32 -6.85
C PHE A 246 14.33 -4.48 -7.42
N GLU A 247 13.21 -4.19 -8.07
CA GLU A 247 12.36 -5.22 -8.68
C GLU A 247 13.03 -5.82 -9.92
N ASN A 248 13.70 -4.99 -10.70
CA ASN A 248 14.39 -5.35 -11.92
C ASN A 248 15.55 -4.39 -12.21
N LYS A 249 16.33 -4.69 -13.25
CA LYS A 249 17.50 -3.89 -13.67
C LYS A 249 17.18 -2.43 -14.06
N ASP A 250 15.94 -2.16 -14.45
CA ASP A 250 15.48 -0.84 -14.90
C ASP A 250 14.86 -0.04 -13.74
N SER A 251 14.76 -0.64 -12.56
CA SER A 251 14.22 -0.01 -11.36
C SER A 251 15.19 1.06 -10.84
N LEU A 252 14.68 2.27 -10.63
CA LEU A 252 15.48 3.39 -10.13
C LEU A 252 15.56 3.43 -8.60
N VAL A 253 14.68 2.69 -7.93
CA VAL A 253 14.50 2.73 -6.47
C VAL A 253 14.17 1.33 -5.93
N GLU A 254 14.56 1.10 -4.67
CA GLU A 254 14.27 -0.13 -3.93
C GLU A 254 12.84 -0.09 -3.37
N GLU A 255 11.89 -0.60 -4.14
CA GLU A 255 10.46 -0.57 -3.81
C GLU A 255 9.81 -1.94 -3.71
N ARG A 256 10.50 -3.01 -4.09
CA ARG A 256 9.99 -4.37 -3.88
C ARG A 256 10.33 -4.81 -2.47
N PRO A 257 9.35 -5.06 -1.60
CA PRO A 257 9.63 -5.60 -0.30
C PRO A 257 9.89 -7.11 -0.39
N VAL A 258 10.90 -7.57 0.35
CA VAL A 258 11.26 -8.97 0.45
C VAL A 258 11.45 -9.38 1.89
N CYS A 259 11.08 -10.62 2.21
CA CYS A 259 11.49 -11.28 3.45
C CYS A 259 12.18 -12.59 3.12
N ARG A 260 13.39 -12.77 3.68
CA ARG A 260 14.26 -13.91 3.43
C ARG A 260 14.69 -14.51 4.76
N CYS A 261 14.85 -15.83 4.80
CA CYS A 261 15.54 -16.44 5.93
C CYS A 261 17.05 -16.19 5.84
N ASP A 262 17.74 -16.29 6.97
CA ASP A 262 19.18 -16.05 7.02
C ASP A 262 19.96 -16.91 6.01
N ASP A 263 19.63 -18.20 5.89
CA ASP A 263 20.32 -19.10 4.94
C ASP A 263 20.17 -18.63 3.48
N CYS A 264 18.99 -18.12 3.10
CA CYS A 264 18.76 -17.60 1.75
C CYS A 264 19.42 -16.24 1.54
N ASP A 265 19.37 -15.38 2.55
CA ASP A 265 19.99 -14.06 2.52
C ASP A 265 21.51 -14.18 2.37
N ASP A 266 22.15 -15.01 3.19
CA ASP A 266 23.59 -15.28 3.15
C ASP A 266 24.01 -15.86 1.78
N ALA A 267 23.21 -16.75 1.20
CA ALA A 267 23.47 -17.32 -0.12
C ALA A 267 23.39 -16.26 -1.23
N ILE A 268 22.40 -15.37 -1.17
CA ILE A 268 22.24 -14.28 -2.15
C ILE A 268 23.38 -13.28 -2.02
N THR A 269 23.70 -12.82 -0.81
CA THR A 269 24.82 -11.90 -0.58
C THR A 269 26.16 -12.49 -1.04
N LYS A 270 26.37 -13.79 -0.84
CA LYS A 270 27.56 -14.48 -1.37
C LYS A 270 27.58 -14.47 -2.90
N ALA A 271 26.45 -14.76 -3.55
CA ALA A 271 26.34 -14.73 -5.01
C ALA A 271 26.58 -13.31 -5.57
N GLU A 272 26.04 -12.28 -4.92
CA GLU A 272 26.25 -10.87 -5.28
C GLU A 272 27.72 -10.45 -5.16
N ASN A 273 28.39 -10.84 -4.07
CA ASN A 273 29.82 -10.56 -3.88
C ASN A 273 30.70 -11.27 -4.91
N ASN A 274 30.37 -12.53 -5.25
CA ASN A 274 31.06 -13.27 -6.30
C ASN A 274 30.88 -12.58 -7.67
N LEU A 275 29.66 -12.14 -7.98
CA LEU A 275 29.37 -11.40 -9.21
C LEU A 275 30.13 -10.08 -9.27
N ARG A 276 30.15 -9.31 -8.18
CA ARG A 276 30.91 -8.05 -8.11
C ARG A 276 32.39 -8.29 -8.34
N THR A 277 32.96 -9.29 -7.68
CA THR A 277 34.37 -9.66 -7.83
C THR A 277 34.69 -10.09 -9.26
N ALA A 278 33.83 -10.88 -9.90
CA ALA A 278 33.97 -11.29 -11.29
C ALA A 278 33.90 -10.09 -12.26
N MET A 279 33.01 -9.13 -12.01
CA MET A 279 32.92 -7.89 -12.79
C MET A 279 34.17 -7.02 -12.65
N ASP A 280 34.70 -6.88 -11.43
CA ASP A 280 35.90 -6.07 -11.14
C ASP A 280 37.17 -6.69 -11.77
N THR A 281 37.28 -8.02 -11.73
CA THR A 281 38.45 -8.78 -12.25
C THR A 281 38.32 -9.15 -13.73
N LYS A 282 37.12 -9.06 -14.31
CA LYS A 282 36.73 -9.61 -15.62
C LYS A 282 36.96 -11.12 -15.75
N ASP A 283 37.03 -11.83 -14.63
CA ASP A 283 37.09 -13.29 -14.60
C ASP A 283 35.74 -13.88 -14.19
N PHE A 284 35.03 -14.46 -15.16
CA PHE A 284 33.71 -15.04 -14.96
C PHE A 284 33.74 -16.56 -14.77
N SER A 285 34.93 -17.18 -14.72
CA SER A 285 35.07 -18.64 -14.59
C SER A 285 34.50 -19.20 -13.29
N THR A 286 34.40 -18.36 -12.24
CA THR A 286 33.94 -18.73 -10.91
C THR A 286 32.43 -18.60 -10.69
N LEU A 287 31.65 -18.17 -11.70
CA LEU A 287 30.20 -17.93 -11.58
C LEU A 287 29.31 -19.14 -11.89
N HIS A 288 29.87 -20.28 -12.30
CA HIS A 288 29.12 -21.47 -12.70
C HIS A 288 28.87 -22.50 -11.58
N GLN A 289 28.99 -22.11 -10.31
CA GLN A 289 28.69 -22.94 -9.13
C GLN A 289 27.60 -22.30 -8.29
#